data_AF-A0A6M5Y924-F1
#
_entry.id   AF-A0A6M5Y924-F1
#
_cell.length_a   1.000
_cell.length_b   1.000
_cell.length_c   1.000
_cell.angle_alpha   90.00
_cell.angle_beta   90.00
_cell.angle_gamma   90.00
#
_symmetry.space_group_name_H-M   'P 1'
#
loop_
_entity.id
_entity.type
_entity.pdbx_description
1 polymer ?
#
loop_
_entity_poly.entity_id
_entity_poly.type
_entity_poly.pdbx_seq_one_letter_code
_entity_poly.pdbx_strand_id
1 'polypeptide(L)'
;MIRFLTIWLSVISLLAQGQQVDSSCFRLQGRLIDLATHQPLNAAQLVAKTLNGRQKISTSSQSGTFSAALPCGTTDLYIERIGYRSHTIPIRLFPSQQNMPVTVLIPLIPVDRQNQDKPYLQTEQTSYVQTDSITDQSVRDNNRVQHNTFLITDAIQGKPLSATVCLFYTKTGEKRCLGTNAQGWLQRDFDQKDIIALEIRSIGYQPYDGNLIVEQLNGQFLRHEIRLQRELTLFSVNAPEATRCELRTKAKTVALVAMTGYPHQYVAYDLSPGPYELVVNYGVQVIRQPVHLNTGLNYMSVDQPSMNPVSTPAPVSPSVPVAVKATVEPLMTLPDSLPMIYFEQGSYQLRPDSQDVLRQIAQYMKSHPAYTLQITGHTDNVGNPQINQTLSIYRALVTARFLANLGVAENLLTKDGIGSRQPIAPNDTEDNRALNRRVSLKLRTAQ
;
A
#
# COMPACT_ATOMS: atom_id res chain seq x y z
N MET A 1 17.93 -71.67 -19.90
CA MET A 1 18.09 -71.08 -21.25
C MET A 1 17.54 -69.67 -21.22
N ILE A 2 18.41 -68.70 -21.55
CA ILE A 2 18.17 -67.50 -22.36
C ILE A 2 17.21 -66.40 -21.84
N ARG A 3 17.81 -65.21 -21.74
CA ARG A 3 17.32 -63.83 -21.53
C ARG A 3 16.20 -63.38 -22.48
N PHE A 4 15.40 -62.36 -22.11
CA PHE A 4 15.44 -60.97 -22.63
C PHE A 4 14.15 -60.16 -22.34
N LEU A 5 14.32 -58.89 -21.90
CA LEU A 5 13.54 -57.65 -22.16
C LEU A 5 12.01 -57.67 -21.91
N THR A 6 11.36 -56.71 -21.23
CA THR A 6 11.38 -55.25 -21.47
C THR A 6 10.65 -54.50 -20.33
N ILE A 7 11.09 -53.27 -20.08
CA ILE A 7 10.57 -52.27 -19.13
C ILE A 7 9.32 -51.58 -19.71
N TRP A 8 8.34 -51.16 -18.89
CA TRP A 8 7.72 -49.80 -18.83
C TRP A 8 6.34 -49.76 -18.15
N LEU A 9 6.10 -48.63 -17.47
CA LEU A 9 4.84 -48.03 -16.97
C LEU A 9 4.20 -48.55 -15.67
N SER A 10 4.45 -47.81 -14.57
CA SER A 10 3.42 -47.38 -13.60
C SER A 10 4.00 -46.32 -12.65
N VAL A 11 4.07 -45.06 -13.09
CA VAL A 11 4.25 -43.89 -12.19
C VAL A 11 3.29 -42.79 -12.67
N ILE A 12 2.75 -42.07 -11.70
CA ILE A 12 2.00 -40.80 -11.79
C ILE A 12 0.48 -40.95 -11.94
N SER A 13 -0.20 -40.97 -10.79
CA SER A 13 -1.56 -40.44 -10.64
C SER A 13 -1.69 -39.83 -9.26
N LEU A 14 -0.95 -38.75 -9.02
CA LEU A 14 -1.20 -37.84 -7.91
C LEU A 14 -0.75 -36.46 -8.38
N LEU A 15 -1.72 -35.62 -8.77
CA LEU A 15 -1.68 -34.15 -8.72
C LEU A 15 -2.98 -33.64 -9.37
N ALA A 16 -4.04 -33.62 -8.58
CA ALA A 16 -5.13 -32.67 -8.74
C ALA A 16 -5.37 -32.03 -7.37
N GLN A 17 -4.35 -31.32 -6.86
CA GLN A 17 -4.61 -30.28 -5.87
C GLN A 17 -5.30 -29.16 -6.65
N GLY A 18 -6.61 -29.06 -6.46
CA GLY A 18 -7.38 -27.93 -6.95
C GLY A 18 -6.74 -26.64 -6.45
N GLN A 19 -6.36 -25.78 -7.39
CA GLN A 19 -6.18 -24.37 -7.07
C GLN A 19 -7.49 -23.90 -6.42
N GLN A 20 -7.42 -23.48 -5.16
CA GLN A 20 -8.48 -22.69 -4.56
C GLN A 20 -8.70 -21.50 -5.49
N VAL A 21 -9.81 -21.52 -6.21
CA VAL A 21 -10.27 -20.38 -7.00
C VAL A 21 -10.59 -19.30 -5.98
N ASP A 22 -9.69 -18.32 -5.84
CA ASP A 22 -10.00 -17.07 -5.16
C ASP A 22 -11.25 -16.51 -5.83
N SER A 23 -12.39 -16.60 -5.15
CA SER A 23 -13.65 -16.10 -5.68
C SER A 23 -13.49 -14.61 -5.96
N SER A 24 -13.63 -14.19 -7.21
CA SER A 24 -13.60 -12.78 -7.58
C SER A 24 -14.92 -12.14 -7.19
N CYS A 25 -14.89 -11.10 -6.35
CA CYS A 25 -16.11 -10.43 -5.90
C CYS A 25 -16.63 -9.38 -6.88
N PHE A 26 -15.73 -8.82 -7.69
CA PHE A 26 -16.01 -7.61 -8.46
C PHE A 26 -15.07 -7.48 -9.65
N ARG A 27 -15.54 -6.88 -10.75
CA ARG A 27 -14.70 -6.55 -11.91
C ARG A 27 -14.46 -5.06 -11.97
N LEU A 28 -13.18 -4.69 -12.11
CA LEU A 28 -12.77 -3.32 -12.38
C LEU A 28 -12.23 -3.24 -13.80
N GLN A 29 -12.64 -2.21 -14.52
CA GLN A 29 -12.10 -1.91 -15.85
C GLN A 29 -11.89 -0.42 -15.97
N GLY A 30 -11.13 0.01 -16.97
CA GLY A 30 -10.88 1.44 -17.08
C GLY A 30 -9.75 1.80 -18.01
N ARG A 31 -9.23 3.00 -17.79
CA ARG A 31 -8.05 3.54 -18.46
C ARG A 31 -7.12 4.22 -17.46
N LEU A 32 -5.83 4.03 -17.66
CA LEU A 32 -4.75 4.74 -16.98
C LEU A 32 -4.23 5.84 -17.89
N ILE A 33 -4.09 7.06 -17.36
CA ILE A 33 -3.61 8.21 -18.12
C ILE A 33 -2.52 8.95 -17.37
N ASP A 34 -1.66 9.64 -18.11
CA ASP A 34 -0.77 10.65 -17.57
C ASP A 34 -1.62 11.85 -17.11
N LEU A 35 -1.45 12.31 -15.86
CA LEU A 35 -2.26 13.40 -15.33
C LEU A 35 -2.09 14.71 -16.13
N ALA A 36 -0.88 14.99 -16.63
CA ALA A 36 -0.58 16.26 -17.28
C ALA A 36 -0.93 16.25 -18.77
N THR A 37 -0.56 15.19 -19.47
CA THR A 37 -0.73 15.08 -20.93
C THR A 37 -2.04 14.40 -21.34
N HIS A 38 -2.73 13.78 -20.39
CA HIS A 38 -3.91 12.92 -20.60
C HIS A 38 -3.67 11.75 -21.57
N GLN A 39 -2.41 11.45 -21.90
CA GLN A 39 -2.05 10.35 -22.78
C GLN A 39 -2.21 9.00 -22.08
N PRO A 40 -2.60 7.94 -22.81
CA PRO A 40 -2.76 6.62 -22.23
C PRO A 40 -1.43 6.05 -21.71
N LEU A 41 -1.49 5.37 -20.56
CA LEU A 41 -0.32 4.75 -19.94
C LEU A 41 -0.36 3.23 -20.09
N ASN A 42 0.54 2.70 -20.91
CA ASN A 42 0.74 1.27 -21.09
C ASN A 42 1.65 0.66 -20.01
N ALA A 43 1.61 -0.66 -19.86
CA ALA A 43 2.50 -1.43 -18.98
C ALA A 43 2.46 -1.02 -17.50
N ALA A 44 1.40 -0.35 -17.05
CA ALA A 44 1.16 -0.12 -15.64
C ALA A 44 0.53 -1.37 -15.02
N GLN A 45 1.05 -1.80 -13.89
CA GLN A 45 0.60 -2.98 -13.17
C GLN A 45 -0.50 -2.60 -12.18
N LEU A 46 -1.51 -3.46 -12.11
CA LEU A 46 -2.58 -3.37 -11.12
C LEU A 46 -2.39 -4.51 -10.13
N VAL A 47 -2.27 -4.17 -8.85
CA VAL A 47 -2.01 -5.12 -7.78
C VAL A 47 -3.11 -4.95 -6.71
N ALA A 48 -3.90 -5.99 -6.49
CA ALA A 48 -4.89 -6.02 -5.43
C ALA A 48 -4.22 -6.46 -4.12
N LYS A 49 -4.61 -5.84 -3.02
CA LYS A 49 -4.24 -6.28 -1.67
C LYS A 49 -5.45 -6.82 -0.95
N THR A 50 -5.36 -8.06 -0.51
CA THR A 50 -6.32 -8.74 0.35
C THR A 50 -5.68 -9.06 1.70
N LEU A 51 -6.41 -9.74 2.58
CA LEU A 51 -5.84 -10.34 3.80
C LEU A 51 -4.74 -11.38 3.51
N ASN A 52 -4.78 -12.02 2.34
CA ASN A 52 -3.80 -13.02 1.92
C ASN A 52 -2.54 -12.40 1.28
N GLY A 53 -2.49 -11.06 1.19
CA GLY A 53 -1.35 -10.32 0.65
C GLY A 53 -1.64 -9.61 -0.66
N ARG A 54 -0.58 -9.31 -1.41
CA ARG A 54 -0.65 -8.61 -2.70
C ARG A 54 -0.61 -9.59 -3.85
N GLN A 55 -1.51 -9.39 -4.81
CA GLN A 55 -1.59 -10.17 -6.03
C GLN A 55 -1.68 -9.23 -7.21
N LYS A 56 -0.79 -9.43 -8.20
CA LYS A 56 -0.93 -8.77 -9.50
C LYS A 56 -2.19 -9.30 -10.19
N ILE A 57 -3.11 -8.40 -10.52
CA ILE A 57 -4.43 -8.75 -11.09
C ILE A 57 -4.57 -8.33 -12.56
N SER A 58 -3.79 -7.35 -13.03
CA SER A 58 -3.84 -6.92 -14.43
C SER A 58 -2.62 -6.08 -14.83
N THR A 59 -2.54 -5.73 -16.11
CA THR A 59 -1.58 -4.78 -16.66
C THR A 59 -2.25 -3.99 -17.78
N SER A 60 -1.99 -2.69 -17.87
CA SER A 60 -2.60 -1.86 -18.89
C SER A 60 -2.05 -2.13 -20.29
N SER A 61 -2.95 -2.05 -21.27
CA SER A 61 -2.67 -2.21 -22.70
C SER A 61 -1.96 -0.98 -23.29
N GLN A 62 -1.60 -1.04 -24.57
CA GLN A 62 -1.03 0.11 -25.29
C GLN A 62 -1.93 1.35 -25.28
N SER A 63 -3.26 1.17 -25.28
CA SER A 63 -4.24 2.26 -25.19
C SER A 63 -4.55 2.67 -23.75
N GLY A 64 -3.75 2.20 -22.79
CA GLY A 64 -3.89 2.46 -21.36
C GLY A 64 -5.08 1.75 -20.73
N THR A 65 -5.82 0.92 -21.47
CA THR A 65 -6.99 0.22 -20.96
C THR A 65 -6.61 -0.99 -20.12
N PHE A 66 -7.47 -1.35 -19.17
CA PHE A 66 -7.31 -2.57 -18.38
C PHE A 66 -8.68 -3.17 -18.02
N SER A 67 -8.68 -4.47 -17.72
CA SER A 67 -9.78 -5.17 -17.07
C SER A 67 -9.18 -6.14 -16.07
N ALA A 68 -9.74 -6.20 -14.87
CA ALA A 68 -9.23 -7.00 -13.77
C ALA A 68 -10.39 -7.55 -12.93
N ALA A 69 -10.29 -8.82 -12.56
CA ALA A 69 -11.13 -9.38 -11.51
C ALA A 69 -10.46 -9.08 -10.17
N LEU A 70 -11.16 -8.40 -9.27
CA LEU A 70 -10.66 -8.15 -7.92
C LEU A 70 -11.03 -9.35 -7.05
N PRO A 71 -10.04 -9.97 -6.37
CA PRO A 71 -10.30 -10.97 -5.35
C PRO A 71 -11.24 -10.43 -4.27
N CYS A 72 -12.09 -11.30 -3.74
CA CYS A 72 -12.89 -10.96 -2.56
C CYS A 72 -12.00 -10.49 -1.40
N GLY A 73 -12.48 -9.50 -0.65
CA GLY A 73 -11.71 -8.93 0.46
C GLY A 73 -10.56 -8.01 0.05
N THR A 74 -10.50 -7.57 -1.21
CA THR A 74 -9.56 -6.52 -1.63
C THR A 74 -9.82 -5.24 -0.84
N THR A 75 -8.81 -4.77 -0.09
CA THR A 75 -8.85 -3.53 0.70
C THR A 75 -8.23 -2.36 -0.03
N ASP A 76 -7.20 -2.61 -0.83
CA ASP A 76 -6.44 -1.59 -1.54
C ASP A 76 -6.11 -2.08 -2.96
N LEU A 77 -6.13 -1.15 -3.90
CA LEU A 77 -5.62 -1.33 -5.25
C LEU A 77 -4.37 -0.46 -5.44
N TYR A 78 -3.26 -1.11 -5.74
CA TYR A 78 -2.00 -0.46 -6.08
C TYR A 78 -1.87 -0.36 -7.60
N ILE A 79 -1.50 0.83 -8.08
CA ILE A 79 -1.19 1.09 -9.49
C ILE A 79 0.27 1.50 -9.58
N GLU A 80 1.05 0.72 -10.32
CA GLU A 80 2.50 0.88 -10.40
C GLU A 80 2.96 0.94 -11.84
N ARG A 81 3.79 1.93 -12.18
CA ARG A 81 4.41 2.05 -13.50
C ARG A 81 5.76 2.72 -13.37
N ILE A 82 6.76 2.19 -14.06
CA ILE A 82 8.10 2.79 -14.11
C ILE A 82 7.99 4.25 -14.60
N GLY A 83 8.65 5.16 -13.88
CA GLY A 83 8.61 6.61 -14.17
C GLY A 83 7.37 7.32 -13.66
N TYR A 84 6.48 6.66 -12.91
CA TYR A 84 5.29 7.24 -12.29
C TYR A 84 5.24 6.93 -10.80
N ARG A 85 4.62 7.81 -10.01
CA ARG A 85 4.39 7.57 -8.60
C ARG A 85 3.41 6.39 -8.43
N SER A 86 3.65 5.54 -7.44
CA SER A 86 2.71 4.48 -7.10
C SER A 86 1.45 5.09 -6.49
N HIS A 87 0.28 4.62 -6.91
CA HIS A 87 -1.00 5.03 -6.33
C HIS A 87 -1.58 3.91 -5.49
N THR A 88 -1.99 4.23 -4.27
CA THR A 88 -2.87 3.36 -3.46
C THR A 88 -4.30 3.90 -3.50
N ILE A 89 -5.24 3.08 -3.94
CA ILE A 89 -6.67 3.39 -4.00
C ILE A 89 -7.40 2.47 -3.03
N PRO A 90 -7.95 2.99 -1.92
CA PRO A 90 -8.79 2.19 -1.04
C PRO A 90 -10.00 1.64 -1.79
N ILE A 91 -10.22 0.34 -1.66
CA ILE A 91 -11.38 -0.36 -2.22
C ILE A 91 -12.32 -0.70 -1.07
N ARG A 92 -13.50 -0.11 -1.11
CA ARG A 92 -14.61 -0.45 -0.22
C ARG A 92 -15.66 -1.15 -1.08
N LEU A 93 -15.65 -2.48 -1.08
CA LEU A 93 -16.57 -3.28 -1.87
C LEU A 93 -17.99 -3.14 -1.30
N PHE A 94 -18.96 -2.86 -2.18
CA PHE A 94 -20.38 -2.83 -1.82
C PHE A 94 -21.01 -4.21 -2.10
N PRO A 95 -21.71 -4.84 -1.14
CA PRO A 95 -22.24 -6.20 -1.29
C PRO A 95 -23.25 -6.38 -2.43
N SER A 96 -23.90 -5.30 -2.88
CA SER A 96 -25.04 -5.33 -3.81
C SER A 96 -24.65 -5.25 -5.30
N GLN A 97 -23.36 -5.30 -5.65
CA GLN A 97 -22.86 -5.08 -7.02
C GLN A 97 -22.05 -6.25 -7.58
N GLN A 98 -22.27 -7.46 -7.06
CA GLN A 98 -21.62 -8.67 -7.58
C GLN A 98 -21.96 -8.83 -9.07
N ASN A 99 -20.93 -8.90 -9.92
CA ASN A 99 -20.95 -9.10 -11.37
C ASN A 99 -21.07 -7.88 -12.31
N MET A 100 -21.24 -6.64 -11.85
CA MET A 100 -21.21 -5.48 -12.76
C MET A 100 -19.80 -4.85 -12.83
N PRO A 101 -19.20 -4.68 -14.03
CA PRO A 101 -17.87 -4.09 -14.14
C PRO A 101 -17.94 -2.59 -13.87
N VAL A 102 -17.17 -2.11 -12.90
CA VAL A 102 -17.06 -0.67 -12.64
C VAL A 102 -15.94 -0.09 -13.46
N THR A 103 -16.27 1.00 -14.16
CA THR A 103 -15.34 1.67 -15.07
C THR A 103 -14.70 2.85 -14.37
N VAL A 104 -13.37 2.95 -14.40
CA VAL A 104 -12.62 4.05 -13.77
C VAL A 104 -11.63 4.69 -14.74
N LEU A 105 -11.32 5.95 -14.47
CA LEU A 105 -10.21 6.67 -15.10
C LEU A 105 -9.24 7.06 -13.99
N ILE A 106 -8.04 6.50 -14.03
CA ILE A 106 -7.04 6.72 -12.98
C ILE A 106 -5.88 7.52 -13.59
N PRO A 107 -5.69 8.77 -13.16
CA PRO A 107 -4.51 9.54 -13.56
C PRO A 107 -3.30 9.13 -12.71
N LEU A 108 -2.15 8.94 -13.34
CA LEU A 108 -0.87 8.78 -12.66
C LEU A 108 -0.03 10.04 -12.84
N ILE A 109 0.70 10.38 -11.79
CA ILE A 109 1.63 11.51 -11.77
C ILE A 109 3.02 10.98 -12.16
N PRO A 110 3.65 11.51 -13.22
CA PRO A 110 5.05 11.22 -13.51
C PRO A 110 5.93 11.47 -12.29
N VAL A 111 6.93 10.64 -12.11
CA VAL A 111 8.02 10.98 -11.20
C VAL A 111 8.74 12.18 -11.81
N ASP A 112 8.67 13.32 -11.13
CA ASP A 112 9.43 14.51 -11.45
C ASP A 112 10.87 14.39 -10.94
N ARG A 113 11.71 15.40 -11.20
CA ARG A 113 13.09 15.45 -10.68
C ARG A 113 13.19 15.46 -9.15
N GLN A 114 12.11 15.27 -8.41
CA GLN A 114 12.17 15.05 -6.98
C GLN A 114 12.81 13.69 -6.60
N ASN A 115 12.98 12.77 -7.54
CA ASN A 115 13.94 11.66 -7.37
C ASN A 115 15.41 12.10 -7.50
N GLN A 116 15.69 13.25 -8.12
CA GLN A 116 17.03 13.82 -8.28
C GLN A 116 17.41 14.78 -7.13
N ASP A 117 16.45 15.46 -6.49
CA ASP A 117 16.66 16.35 -5.34
C ASP A 117 16.19 15.69 -4.01
N LYS A 118 17.11 14.93 -3.40
CA LYS A 118 16.96 14.00 -2.26
C LYS A 118 16.40 14.64 -0.97
N PRO A 119 15.69 13.87 -0.12
CA PRO A 119 16.19 12.71 0.61
C PRO A 119 15.88 11.40 -0.11
N TYR A 120 16.85 10.49 -0.16
CA TYR A 120 16.89 9.32 -1.04
C TYR A 120 15.64 8.43 -1.02
N LEU A 121 15.21 7.99 -2.22
CA LEU A 121 14.59 6.67 -2.38
C LEU A 121 15.69 5.61 -2.41
N GLN A 122 15.50 4.53 -1.64
CA GLN A 122 16.49 3.46 -1.41
C GLN A 122 16.91 2.69 -2.67
N THR A 123 16.12 2.77 -3.75
CA THR A 123 16.25 1.95 -4.97
C THR A 123 17.33 2.42 -5.95
N GLU A 124 17.97 3.58 -5.72
CA GLU A 124 18.81 4.24 -6.74
C GLU A 124 20.25 4.58 -6.28
N GLN A 125 20.80 3.91 -5.27
CA GLN A 125 22.19 4.15 -4.81
C GLN A 125 23.20 3.17 -5.44
N THR A 126 24.08 3.67 -6.32
CA THR A 126 25.14 2.85 -6.97
C THR A 126 26.56 3.09 -6.47
N SER A 127 26.84 4.08 -5.63
CA SER A 127 28.21 4.36 -5.20
C SER A 127 28.28 5.01 -3.82
N TYR A 128 28.39 4.19 -2.76
CA TYR A 128 28.97 4.64 -1.50
C TYR A 128 29.72 3.47 -0.85
N VAL A 129 31.05 3.58 -0.83
CA VAL A 129 31.94 2.74 -0.04
C VAL A 129 32.50 3.67 1.03
N GLN A 130 32.17 3.42 2.29
CA GLN A 130 32.93 3.97 3.41
C GLN A 130 33.65 2.82 4.11
N THR A 131 34.95 2.74 3.81
CA THR A 131 35.95 2.23 4.73
C THR A 131 35.91 3.09 5.97
N ASP A 132 35.19 2.65 7.02
CA ASP A 132 35.57 2.88 8.41
C ASP A 132 34.76 1.92 9.29
N SER A 133 35.51 1.16 10.08
CA SER A 133 35.08 0.02 10.88
C SER A 133 34.10 0.38 11.99
N ILE A 134 33.19 -0.56 12.26
CA ILE A 134 32.07 -0.58 13.23
C ILE A 134 32.48 -0.26 14.69
N THR A 135 33.76 -0.06 14.97
CA THR A 135 34.29 0.29 16.29
C THR A 135 34.36 1.80 16.57
N ASP A 136 34.01 2.66 15.62
CA ASP A 136 34.14 4.10 15.83
C ASP A 136 32.95 4.64 16.66
N GLN A 137 33.20 4.84 17.95
CA GLN A 137 32.33 5.61 18.83
C GLN A 137 32.11 6.97 18.17
N SER A 138 30.96 7.19 17.53
CA SER A 138 30.73 8.42 16.79
C SER A 138 30.87 9.62 17.72
N VAL A 139 31.98 10.34 17.55
CA VAL A 139 32.30 11.57 18.26
C VAL A 139 31.15 12.54 17.99
N ARG A 140 30.45 12.96 19.05
CA ARG A 140 29.63 14.18 18.99
C ARG A 140 30.59 15.32 18.73
N ASP A 141 30.61 15.81 17.50
CA ASP A 141 31.37 17.02 17.19
C ASP A 141 30.48 18.21 17.58
N ASN A 142 30.52 18.59 18.86
CA ASN A 142 29.66 19.64 19.43
C ASN A 142 29.75 21.00 18.69
N ASN A 143 30.72 21.17 17.79
CA ASN A 143 30.91 22.38 16.98
C ASN A 143 30.47 22.23 15.52
N ARG A 144 29.94 21.07 15.10
CA ARG A 144 29.60 20.82 13.70
C ARG A 144 28.23 20.17 13.56
N VAL A 145 27.31 20.94 13.00
CA VAL A 145 25.93 20.52 12.71
C VAL A 145 25.67 20.51 11.21
N GLN A 146 24.67 19.76 10.78
CA GLN A 146 24.11 19.83 9.44
C GLN A 146 22.70 20.43 9.54
N HIS A 147 22.47 21.55 8.87
CA HIS A 147 21.19 22.25 8.88
C HIS A 147 20.30 21.72 7.77
N ASN A 148 19.13 21.18 8.10
CA ASN A 148 18.20 20.61 7.13
C ASN A 148 16.86 21.34 7.19
N THR A 149 16.36 21.72 6.02
CA THR A 149 15.08 22.40 5.87
C THR A 149 14.17 21.57 4.97
N PHE A 150 13.04 21.11 5.50
CA PHE A 150 12.01 20.38 4.77
C PHE A 150 10.90 21.34 4.35
N LEU A 151 10.47 21.25 3.09
CA LEU A 151 9.29 21.92 2.56
C LEU A 151 8.32 20.87 2.06
N ILE A 152 7.13 20.80 2.66
CA ILE A 152 6.09 19.84 2.29
C ILE A 152 5.03 20.54 1.42
N THR A 153 4.79 20.02 0.22
CA THR A 153 3.88 20.62 -0.77
C THR A 153 2.94 19.60 -1.41
N ASP A 154 1.87 20.08 -2.03
CA ASP A 154 1.00 19.30 -2.90
C ASP A 154 1.73 18.96 -4.21
N ALA A 155 1.70 17.69 -4.64
CA ALA A 155 2.42 17.23 -5.82
C ALA A 155 1.92 17.78 -7.16
N ILE A 156 0.70 18.30 -7.22
CA ILE A 156 0.10 18.82 -8.45
C ILE A 156 0.12 20.36 -8.40
N GLN A 157 -0.37 20.92 -7.31
CA GLN A 157 -0.57 22.37 -7.17
C GLN A 157 0.68 23.09 -6.64
N GLY A 158 1.67 22.36 -6.10
CA GLY A 158 2.85 22.95 -5.45
C GLY A 158 2.53 23.74 -4.18
N LYS A 159 1.28 23.71 -3.71
CA LYS A 159 0.83 24.48 -2.54
C LYS A 159 1.45 23.91 -1.27
N PRO A 160 1.98 24.75 -0.35
CA PRO A 160 2.48 24.25 0.93
C PRO A 160 1.41 23.56 1.77
N LEU A 161 1.82 22.50 2.49
CA LEU A 161 0.97 21.66 3.30
C LEU A 161 1.36 21.70 4.78
N SER A 162 0.36 21.73 5.66
CA SER A 162 0.58 21.37 7.06
C SER A 162 0.73 19.85 7.15
N ALA A 163 1.84 19.38 7.70
CA ALA A 163 2.19 17.97 7.76
C ALA A 163 2.86 17.62 9.10
N THR A 164 2.76 16.36 9.47
CA THR A 164 3.57 15.77 10.54
C THR A 164 4.73 15.01 9.92
N VAL A 165 5.95 15.36 10.31
CA VAL A 165 7.19 14.69 9.91
C VAL A 165 7.72 13.93 11.11
N CYS A 166 7.72 12.61 11.02
CA CYS A 166 8.31 11.71 12.00
C CYS A 166 9.69 11.25 11.53
N LEU A 167 10.69 11.54 12.36
CA LEU A 167 12.08 11.14 12.20
C LEU A 167 12.35 9.93 13.08
N PHE A 168 12.90 8.87 12.52
CA PHE A 168 13.34 7.70 13.26
C PHE A 168 14.85 7.61 13.15
N TYR A 169 15.54 7.68 14.28
CA TYR A 169 17.00 7.71 14.35
C TYR A 169 17.54 6.29 14.48
N THR A 170 18.52 5.90 13.66
CA THR A 170 18.94 4.49 13.59
C THR A 170 19.89 4.13 14.70
N LYS A 171 20.69 5.09 15.14
CA LYS A 171 21.63 4.92 16.25
C LYS A 171 20.94 4.82 17.60
N THR A 172 19.90 5.62 17.84
CA THR A 172 19.23 5.66 19.15
C THR A 172 17.94 4.85 19.20
N GLY A 173 17.35 4.54 18.03
CA GLY A 173 16.01 3.95 17.94
C GLY A 173 14.88 4.91 18.31
N GLU A 174 15.18 6.19 18.58
CA GLU A 174 14.20 7.21 18.95
C GLU A 174 13.29 7.54 17.75
N LYS A 175 11.99 7.70 18.00
CA LYS A 175 11.02 8.29 17.06
C LYS A 175 10.64 9.69 17.55
N ARG A 176 10.88 10.71 16.73
CA ARG A 176 10.49 12.09 17.02
C ARG A 176 9.61 12.67 15.92
N CYS A 177 8.40 13.08 16.27
CA CYS A 177 7.44 13.66 15.32
C CYS A 177 7.28 15.16 15.55
N LEU A 178 7.23 15.92 14.46
CA LEU A 178 7.20 17.37 14.46
C LEU A 178 6.21 17.88 13.41
N GLY A 179 5.52 18.96 13.72
CA GLY A 179 4.65 19.64 12.77
C GLY A 179 5.43 20.61 11.89
N THR A 180 5.01 20.77 10.63
CA THR A 180 5.43 21.89 9.79
C THR A 180 4.69 23.17 10.19
N ASN A 181 5.26 24.33 9.83
CA ASN A 181 4.55 25.61 9.94
C ASN A 181 3.46 25.76 8.85
N ALA A 182 2.74 26.88 8.87
CA ALA A 182 1.65 27.16 7.92
C ALA A 182 2.12 27.24 6.46
N GLN A 183 3.40 27.53 6.23
CA GLN A 183 4.06 27.57 4.93
C GLN A 183 4.71 26.23 4.57
N GLY A 184 4.40 25.15 5.29
CA GLY A 184 4.86 23.80 5.01
C GLY A 184 6.32 23.52 5.35
N TRP A 185 6.98 24.41 6.10
CA TRP A 185 8.38 24.26 6.45
C TRP A 185 8.60 23.57 7.79
N LEU A 186 9.66 22.78 7.88
CA LEU A 186 10.25 22.25 9.10
C LEU A 186 11.78 22.38 9.02
N GLN A 187 12.40 22.95 10.05
CA GLN A 187 13.86 23.03 10.14
C GLN A 187 14.37 22.08 11.22
N ARG A 188 15.46 21.37 10.93
CA ARG A 188 16.12 20.43 11.84
C ARG A 188 17.62 20.40 11.62
N ASP A 189 18.33 20.48 12.74
CA ASP A 189 19.77 20.31 12.77
C ASP A 189 20.11 18.90 13.26
N PHE A 190 21.14 18.32 12.66
CA PHE A 190 21.72 17.05 13.08
C PHE A 190 23.17 17.27 13.48
N ASP A 191 23.53 16.83 14.67
CA ASP A 191 24.86 16.95 15.29
C ASP A 191 25.63 15.63 15.28
N GLN A 192 25.03 14.58 14.71
CA GLN A 192 25.56 13.23 14.67
C GLN A 192 25.30 12.63 13.30
N LYS A 193 26.29 11.90 12.79
CA LYS A 193 26.10 11.09 11.58
C LYS A 193 25.10 9.99 11.87
N ASP A 194 24.05 9.86 11.06
CA ASP A 194 23.00 8.87 11.23
C ASP A 194 22.28 8.62 9.90
N ILE A 195 21.62 7.48 9.79
CA ILE A 195 20.55 7.28 8.80
C ILE A 195 19.26 7.54 9.56
N ILE A 196 18.34 8.31 8.98
CA ILE A 196 17.10 8.70 9.63
C ILE A 196 15.94 8.36 8.72
N ALA A 197 15.07 7.46 9.14
CA ALA A 197 13.86 7.19 8.38
C ALA A 197 12.85 8.34 8.57
N LEU A 198 12.19 8.72 7.49
CA LEU A 198 11.18 9.76 7.42
C LEU A 198 9.83 9.10 7.19
N GLU A 199 8.84 9.45 8.02
CA GLU A 199 7.42 9.16 7.78
C GLU A 199 6.69 10.50 7.80
N ILE A 200 6.11 10.90 6.68
CA ILE A 200 5.45 12.20 6.53
C ILE A 200 3.98 11.98 6.21
N ARG A 201 3.13 12.61 7.01
CA ARG A 201 1.66 12.50 6.90
C ARG A 201 1.04 13.88 6.83
N SER A 202 0.10 14.04 5.91
CA SER A 202 -0.81 15.19 5.84
C SER A 202 -2.22 14.69 5.56
N ILE A 203 -3.23 15.34 6.14
CA ILE A 203 -4.64 14.88 6.02
C ILE A 203 -5.09 15.01 4.56
N GLY A 204 -5.66 13.95 4.01
CA GLY A 204 -6.10 13.88 2.61
C GLY A 204 -4.98 13.62 1.59
N TYR A 205 -3.77 13.31 2.08
CA TYR A 205 -2.62 12.93 1.26
C TYR A 205 -2.13 11.53 1.62
N GLN A 206 -1.63 10.82 0.62
CA GLN A 206 -0.93 9.57 0.82
C GLN A 206 0.34 9.82 1.64
N PRO A 207 0.67 8.91 2.59
CA PRO A 207 1.89 9.04 3.38
C PRO A 207 3.12 8.96 2.47
N TYR A 208 4.16 9.71 2.84
CA TYR A 208 5.47 9.59 2.24
C TYR A 208 6.42 8.95 3.23
N ASP A 209 7.08 7.88 2.79
CA ASP A 209 8.13 7.20 3.55
C ASP A 209 9.46 7.35 2.78
N GLY A 210 10.52 7.74 3.48
CA GLY A 210 11.84 7.96 2.88
C GLY A 210 12.98 7.84 3.89
N ASN A 211 14.22 8.08 3.45
CA ASN A 211 15.38 8.10 4.35
C ASN A 211 16.23 9.36 4.11
N LEU A 212 16.66 9.98 5.21
CA LEU A 212 17.69 11.01 5.23
C LEU A 212 19.01 10.38 5.68
N ILE A 213 20.11 10.75 5.04
CA ILE A 213 21.44 10.29 5.42
C ILE A 213 22.26 11.51 5.84
N VAL A 214 22.68 11.53 7.10
CA VAL A 214 23.52 12.57 7.67
C VAL A 214 24.95 12.02 7.72
N GLU A 215 25.76 12.38 6.74
CA GLU A 215 27.17 11.95 6.65
C GLU A 215 28.17 13.07 6.93
N GLN A 216 27.78 14.32 6.64
CA GLN A 216 28.65 15.49 6.73
C GLN A 216 28.13 16.45 7.80
N LEU A 217 28.92 16.58 8.87
CA LEU A 217 28.76 17.58 9.92
C LEU A 217 29.75 18.70 9.61
N ASN A 218 29.39 19.59 8.69
CA ASN A 218 30.30 20.66 8.21
C ASN A 218 29.61 22.02 8.15
N GLY A 219 28.42 22.18 8.75
CA GLY A 219 27.65 23.42 8.71
C GLY A 219 26.84 23.60 7.43
N GLN A 220 26.75 22.60 6.55
CA GLN A 220 25.96 22.70 5.32
C GLN A 220 24.48 22.93 5.60
N PHE A 221 23.86 23.72 4.72
CA PHE A 221 22.42 23.92 4.65
C PHE A 221 21.85 23.10 3.50
N LEU A 222 21.04 22.11 3.84
CA LEU A 222 20.33 21.25 2.89
C LEU A 222 18.85 21.60 2.88
N ARG A 223 18.27 21.64 1.69
CA ARG A 223 16.84 21.83 1.49
C ARG A 223 16.25 20.60 0.84
N HIS A 224 15.17 20.11 1.44
CA HIS A 224 14.42 18.95 1.00
C HIS A 224 13.01 19.40 0.65
N GLU A 225 12.67 19.42 -0.63
CA GLU A 225 11.28 19.59 -1.03
C GLU A 225 10.64 18.22 -1.16
N ILE A 226 9.51 17.99 -0.47
CA ILE A 226 8.78 16.72 -0.47
C ILE A 226 7.35 17.00 -0.92
N ARG A 227 6.96 16.45 -2.05
CA ARG A 227 5.62 16.61 -2.60
C ARG A 227 4.76 15.41 -2.24
N LEU A 228 3.71 15.66 -1.47
CA LEU A 228 2.72 14.66 -1.11
C LEU A 228 1.64 14.58 -2.18
N GLN A 229 1.25 13.36 -2.48
CA GLN A 229 0.18 13.07 -3.42
C GLN A 229 -1.15 12.98 -2.69
N ARG A 230 -2.20 13.60 -3.24
CA ARG A 230 -3.54 13.48 -2.67
C ARG A 230 -4.03 12.05 -2.70
N GLU A 231 -4.79 11.65 -1.69
CA GLU A 231 -5.55 10.41 -1.78
C GLU A 231 -6.60 10.56 -2.87
N LEU A 232 -6.65 9.61 -3.81
CA LEU A 232 -7.58 9.68 -4.92
C LEU A 232 -9.01 9.45 -4.44
N THR A 233 -9.92 10.34 -4.82
CA THR A 233 -11.36 10.09 -4.80
C THR A 233 -11.82 9.96 -6.24
N LEU A 234 -12.19 8.74 -6.60
CA LEU A 234 -12.70 8.38 -7.92
C LEU A 234 -14.20 8.18 -7.80
N PHE A 235 -14.95 8.69 -8.77
CA PHE A 235 -16.38 8.46 -8.88
C PHE A 235 -16.70 7.89 -10.24
N SER A 236 -17.47 6.81 -10.24
CA SER A 236 -17.97 6.15 -11.42
C SER A 236 -19.49 6.07 -11.32
N VAL A 237 -20.17 6.42 -12.41
CA VAL A 237 -21.61 6.23 -12.51
C VAL A 237 -21.95 5.47 -13.78
N ASN A 238 -22.77 4.44 -13.62
CA ASN A 238 -23.47 3.82 -14.72
C ASN A 238 -24.84 4.51 -14.89
N ALA A 239 -25.03 5.20 -16.01
CA ALA A 239 -26.28 5.92 -16.31
C ALA A 239 -26.67 5.64 -17.78
N PRO A 240 -27.42 4.54 -18.04
CA PRO A 240 -27.87 4.19 -19.38
C PRO A 240 -28.66 5.30 -20.06
N GLU A 241 -28.39 5.62 -21.32
CA GLU A 241 -29.07 6.70 -22.07
C GLU A 241 -28.91 8.14 -21.52
N ALA A 242 -28.07 8.37 -20.51
CA ALA A 242 -27.78 9.73 -20.08
C ALA A 242 -27.08 10.51 -21.20
N THR A 243 -27.36 11.81 -21.30
CA THR A 243 -26.64 12.72 -22.20
C THR A 243 -25.48 13.40 -21.47
N ARG A 244 -25.63 13.64 -20.16
CA ARG A 244 -24.63 14.30 -19.32
C ARG A 244 -24.82 13.92 -17.86
N CYS A 245 -23.70 13.75 -17.16
CA CYS A 245 -23.67 13.55 -15.72
C CYS A 245 -22.76 14.62 -15.07
N GLU A 246 -23.16 15.14 -13.92
CA GLU A 246 -22.40 16.13 -13.15
C GLU A 246 -22.49 15.88 -11.66
N LEU A 247 -21.44 16.21 -10.92
CA LEU A 247 -21.46 16.35 -9.47
C LEU A 247 -21.50 17.82 -9.09
N ARG A 248 -22.39 18.20 -8.19
CA ARG A 248 -22.56 19.58 -7.73
C ARG A 248 -22.36 19.68 -6.23
N THR A 249 -21.64 20.72 -5.82
CA THR A 249 -21.63 21.23 -4.45
C THR A 249 -22.15 22.67 -4.47
N LYS A 250 -22.27 23.30 -3.30
CA LYS A 250 -22.58 24.73 -3.22
C LYS A 250 -21.55 25.62 -3.93
N ALA A 251 -20.31 25.15 -4.07
CA ALA A 251 -19.18 25.94 -4.56
C ALA A 251 -18.67 25.52 -5.94
N LYS A 252 -18.92 24.28 -6.38
CA LYS A 252 -18.30 23.71 -7.58
C LYS A 252 -19.26 22.77 -8.32
N THR A 253 -19.26 22.86 -9.64
CA THR A 253 -19.84 21.83 -10.52
C THR A 253 -18.70 21.10 -11.21
N VAL A 254 -18.74 19.77 -11.21
CA VAL A 254 -17.77 18.89 -11.86
C VAL A 254 -18.52 18.06 -12.90
N ALA A 255 -18.27 18.31 -14.18
CA ALA A 255 -18.80 17.47 -15.24
C ALA A 255 -18.08 16.12 -15.26
N LEU A 256 -18.82 15.03 -15.39
CA LEU A 256 -18.23 13.70 -15.53
C LEU A 256 -17.89 13.44 -16.99
N VAL A 257 -16.82 12.69 -17.20
CA VAL A 257 -16.30 12.29 -18.50
C VAL A 257 -16.97 11.00 -18.93
N ALA A 258 -17.61 11.00 -20.10
CA ALA A 258 -18.10 9.77 -20.73
C ALA A 258 -16.91 8.91 -21.21
N MET A 259 -16.89 7.64 -20.83
CA MET A 259 -15.76 6.76 -21.09
C MET A 259 -15.83 6.12 -22.48
N THR A 260 -14.92 6.52 -23.38
CA THR A 260 -14.85 5.95 -24.74
C THR A 260 -14.59 4.44 -24.70
N GLY A 261 -15.46 3.66 -25.34
CA GLY A 261 -15.42 2.19 -25.36
C GLY A 261 -16.19 1.52 -24.21
N TYR A 262 -16.81 2.31 -23.34
CA TYR A 262 -17.60 1.84 -22.20
C TYR A 262 -18.95 2.58 -22.20
N PRO A 263 -19.97 2.06 -22.90
CA PRO A 263 -21.26 2.74 -23.02
C PRO A 263 -21.89 2.95 -21.65
N HIS A 264 -22.57 4.08 -21.47
CA HIS A 264 -23.28 4.46 -20.24
C HIS A 264 -22.41 4.74 -19.02
N GLN A 265 -21.08 4.68 -19.15
CA GLN A 265 -20.15 4.88 -18.05
C GLN A 265 -19.62 6.31 -18.05
N TYR A 266 -19.83 7.01 -16.94
CA TYR A 266 -19.32 8.35 -16.71
C TYR A 266 -18.43 8.36 -15.47
N VAL A 267 -17.31 9.05 -15.55
CA VAL A 267 -16.31 9.03 -14.48
C VAL A 267 -15.81 10.43 -14.14
N ALA A 268 -15.36 10.60 -12.91
CA ALA A 268 -14.59 11.74 -12.48
C ALA A 268 -13.49 11.31 -11.52
N TYR A 269 -12.40 12.07 -11.54
CA TYR A 269 -11.25 11.92 -10.65
C TYR A 269 -10.88 13.29 -10.08
N ASP A 270 -9.89 13.35 -9.17
CA ASP A 270 -9.48 14.57 -8.45
C ASP A 270 -10.67 15.25 -7.71
N LEU A 271 -11.51 14.42 -7.11
CA LEU A 271 -12.62 14.87 -6.28
C LEU A 271 -12.15 15.02 -4.83
N SER A 272 -12.79 15.91 -4.08
CA SER A 272 -12.62 15.96 -2.63
C SER A 272 -13.68 15.08 -1.97
N PRO A 273 -13.36 14.28 -0.94
CA PRO A 273 -14.36 13.56 -0.16
C PRO A 273 -15.42 14.50 0.43
N GLY A 274 -16.65 14.03 0.57
CA GLY A 274 -17.76 14.79 1.14
C GLY A 274 -19.05 14.71 0.34
N PRO A 275 -20.05 15.57 0.68
CA PRO A 275 -21.36 15.55 0.07
C PRO A 275 -21.40 16.26 -1.30
N TYR A 276 -22.06 15.62 -2.26
CA TYR A 276 -22.37 16.14 -3.59
C TYR A 276 -23.83 15.84 -3.94
N GLU A 277 -24.38 16.59 -4.89
CA GLU A 277 -25.57 16.22 -5.63
C GLU A 277 -25.14 15.70 -7.01
N LEU A 278 -25.43 14.44 -7.30
CA LEU A 278 -25.32 13.88 -8.64
C LEU A 278 -26.51 14.36 -9.47
N VAL A 279 -26.23 14.96 -10.61
CA VAL A 279 -27.22 15.42 -11.59
C VAL A 279 -27.03 14.62 -12.87
N VAL A 280 -28.03 13.81 -13.22
CA VAL A 280 -28.05 13.00 -14.44
C VAL A 280 -29.11 13.54 -15.39
N ASN A 281 -28.69 13.91 -16.60
CA ASN A 281 -29.55 14.53 -17.60
C ASN A 281 -29.88 13.54 -18.73
N TYR A 282 -31.17 13.34 -18.99
CA TYR A 282 -31.72 12.47 -20.06
C TYR A 282 -32.38 13.30 -21.18
N GLY A 283 -31.92 14.54 -21.40
CA GLY A 283 -32.51 15.50 -22.32
C GLY A 283 -33.71 16.21 -21.71
N VAL A 284 -34.86 15.53 -21.67
CA VAL A 284 -36.14 16.08 -21.17
C VAL A 284 -36.35 15.91 -19.67
N GLN A 285 -35.60 15.01 -19.05
CA GLN A 285 -35.69 14.71 -17.61
C GLN A 285 -34.33 14.83 -16.94
N VAL A 286 -34.34 15.25 -15.68
CA VAL A 286 -33.14 15.39 -14.85
C VAL A 286 -33.36 14.69 -13.53
N ILE A 287 -32.51 13.72 -13.21
CA ILE A 287 -32.46 13.07 -11.91
C ILE A 287 -31.43 13.77 -11.04
N ARG A 288 -31.80 14.02 -9.77
CA ARG A 288 -30.91 14.57 -8.74
C ARG A 288 -30.84 13.60 -7.57
N GLN A 289 -29.64 13.20 -7.19
CA GLN A 289 -29.43 12.26 -6.09
C GLN A 289 -28.31 12.74 -5.18
N PRO A 290 -28.53 12.83 -3.85
CA PRO A 290 -27.45 13.11 -2.92
C PRO A 290 -26.48 11.93 -2.89
N VAL A 291 -25.19 12.21 -2.93
CA VAL A 291 -24.11 11.24 -2.88
C VAL A 291 -23.02 11.73 -1.93
N HIS A 292 -22.53 10.84 -1.08
CA HIS A 292 -21.37 11.11 -0.23
C HIS A 292 -20.16 10.36 -0.77
N LEU A 293 -19.14 11.11 -1.21
CA LEU A 293 -17.91 10.54 -1.73
C LEU A 293 -16.92 10.30 -0.60
N ASN A 294 -16.35 9.10 -0.57
CA ASN A 294 -15.24 8.72 0.30
C ASN A 294 -13.93 8.72 -0.48
N THR A 295 -12.80 8.85 0.19
CA THR A 295 -11.50 8.52 -0.42
C THR A 295 -11.54 7.11 -1.03
N GLY A 296 -10.98 6.96 -2.23
CA GLY A 296 -10.91 5.71 -2.97
C GLY A 296 -11.95 5.63 -4.08
N LEU A 297 -12.40 4.41 -4.37
CA LEU A 297 -13.40 4.14 -5.40
C LEU A 297 -14.83 4.34 -4.87
N ASN A 298 -15.61 5.18 -5.57
CA ASN A 298 -17.03 5.37 -5.35
C ASN A 298 -17.78 4.99 -6.63
N TYR A 299 -18.92 4.34 -6.48
CA TYR A 299 -19.72 3.88 -7.60
C TYR A 299 -21.22 4.10 -7.34
N MET A 300 -21.96 4.45 -8.40
CA MET A 300 -23.41 4.52 -8.39
C MET A 300 -23.98 4.00 -9.71
N SER A 301 -25.13 3.33 -9.67
CA SER A 301 -25.93 3.06 -10.86
C SER A 301 -27.21 3.89 -10.77
N VAL A 302 -27.56 4.56 -11.86
CA VAL A 302 -28.78 5.35 -11.97
C VAL A 302 -29.63 4.74 -13.06
N ASP A 303 -30.77 4.19 -12.67
CA ASP A 303 -31.73 3.66 -13.62
C ASP A 303 -32.40 4.81 -14.39
N GLN A 304 -32.68 4.57 -15.67
CA GLN A 304 -33.45 5.51 -16.47
C GLN A 304 -34.86 5.63 -15.88
N PRO A 305 -35.38 6.85 -15.71
CA PRO A 305 -36.77 7.03 -15.30
C PRO A 305 -37.69 6.43 -16.36
N SER A 306 -38.54 5.48 -15.97
CA SER A 306 -39.46 4.80 -16.87
C SER A 306 -40.43 5.80 -17.50
N MET A 307 -40.52 5.84 -18.84
CA MET A 307 -41.55 6.60 -19.54
C MET A 307 -42.96 5.98 -19.45
N ASN A 308 -43.12 4.84 -18.77
CA ASN A 308 -44.40 4.16 -18.63
C ASN A 308 -45.07 4.51 -17.29
N PRO A 309 -46.39 4.75 -17.27
CA PRO A 309 -47.13 4.98 -16.03
C PRO A 309 -47.03 3.77 -15.12
N VAL A 310 -46.83 4.04 -13.83
CA VAL A 310 -46.76 3.10 -12.71
C VAL A 310 -47.82 2.01 -12.85
N SER A 311 -47.42 0.79 -13.19
CA SER A 311 -48.21 -0.39 -12.89
C SER A 311 -47.95 -0.75 -11.43
N THR A 312 -49.02 -0.76 -10.64
CA THR A 312 -49.10 -1.14 -9.22
C THR A 312 -48.18 -2.32 -8.86
N PRO A 313 -47.48 -2.29 -7.71
CA PRO A 313 -46.69 -3.43 -7.30
C PRO A 313 -47.60 -4.60 -6.93
N ALA A 314 -47.35 -5.77 -7.52
CA ALA A 314 -47.91 -7.03 -7.05
C ALA A 314 -47.41 -7.34 -5.63
N PRO A 315 -48.23 -7.98 -4.76
CA PRO A 315 -47.85 -8.23 -3.38
C PRO A 315 -46.66 -9.19 -3.30
N VAL A 316 -45.59 -8.73 -2.64
CA VAL A 316 -44.43 -9.54 -2.25
C VAL A 316 -44.86 -10.57 -1.20
N SER A 317 -44.63 -11.85 -1.50
CA SER A 317 -44.69 -12.93 -0.50
C SER A 317 -43.50 -12.85 0.46
N PRO A 318 -43.69 -13.11 1.77
CA PRO A 318 -42.62 -12.99 2.75
C PRO A 318 -41.66 -14.19 2.69
N SER A 319 -40.39 -13.94 2.40
CA SER A 319 -39.30 -14.90 2.57
C SER A 319 -38.81 -14.89 4.03
N VAL A 320 -38.79 -16.08 4.64
CA VAL A 320 -38.36 -16.40 6.01
C VAL A 320 -36.88 -16.04 6.24
N PRO A 321 -36.47 -15.56 7.43
CA PRO A 321 -35.06 -15.34 7.74
C PRO A 321 -34.36 -16.66 8.12
N VAL A 322 -33.29 -17.01 7.40
CA VAL A 322 -32.37 -18.08 7.80
C VAL A 322 -31.30 -17.48 8.72
N ALA A 323 -31.28 -17.94 9.97
CA ALA A 323 -30.25 -17.60 10.95
C ALA A 323 -28.94 -18.32 10.63
N VAL A 324 -27.84 -17.57 10.49
CA VAL A 324 -26.49 -18.12 10.39
C VAL A 324 -25.87 -18.14 11.79
N LYS A 325 -25.63 -19.35 12.31
CA LYS A 325 -24.85 -19.61 13.52
C LYS A 325 -23.38 -19.29 13.24
N ALA A 326 -22.76 -18.51 14.12
CA ALA A 326 -21.31 -18.35 14.18
C ALA A 326 -20.66 -19.61 14.76
N THR A 327 -19.77 -20.25 14.00
CA THR A 327 -18.85 -21.27 14.49
C THR A 327 -17.52 -20.60 14.83
N VAL A 328 -17.05 -20.80 16.05
CA VAL A 328 -15.74 -20.38 16.54
C VAL A 328 -14.71 -21.42 16.08
N GLU A 329 -13.67 -20.99 15.36
CA GLU A 329 -12.55 -21.86 14.97
C GLU A 329 -11.60 -22.12 16.16
N PRO A 330 -10.92 -23.30 16.22
CA PRO A 330 -10.06 -23.66 17.35
C PRO A 330 -8.69 -22.97 17.29
N LEU A 331 -8.13 -22.75 18.48
CA LEU A 331 -6.79 -22.19 18.72
C LEU A 331 -5.70 -23.10 18.13
N MET A 332 -4.92 -22.57 17.17
CA MET A 332 -3.85 -23.28 16.48
C MET A 332 -2.64 -23.51 17.41
N THR A 333 -2.16 -24.76 17.51
CA THR A 333 -0.86 -25.10 18.10
C THR A 333 0.25 -24.61 17.17
N LEU A 334 1.07 -23.65 17.61
CA LEU A 334 2.15 -23.10 16.79
C LEU A 334 3.33 -24.09 16.67
N PRO A 335 3.85 -24.37 15.47
CA PRO A 335 5.03 -25.22 15.25
C PRO A 335 6.34 -24.53 15.67
N ASP A 336 7.44 -25.30 15.76
CA ASP A 336 8.80 -24.83 16.09
C ASP A 336 9.31 -23.65 15.22
N SER A 337 8.72 -23.45 14.05
CA SER A 337 8.98 -22.31 13.17
C SER A 337 7.73 -21.43 13.04
N LEU A 338 7.80 -20.20 13.55
CA LEU A 338 6.74 -19.22 13.39
C LEU A 338 6.70 -18.67 11.96
N PRO A 339 5.51 -18.26 11.46
CA PRO A 339 5.39 -17.60 10.16
C PRO A 339 6.28 -16.36 10.06
N MET A 340 6.87 -16.18 8.88
CA MET A 340 7.71 -15.01 8.57
C MET A 340 6.86 -13.78 8.31
N ILE A 341 7.35 -12.62 8.73
CA ILE A 341 6.69 -11.33 8.57
C ILE A 341 7.33 -10.60 7.40
N TYR A 342 6.59 -10.37 6.32
CA TYR A 342 7.14 -9.77 5.09
C TYR A 342 6.95 -8.26 5.03
N PHE A 343 7.80 -7.60 4.25
CA PHE A 343 7.84 -6.15 4.08
C PHE A 343 8.00 -5.76 2.60
N GLU A 344 7.43 -4.61 2.26
CA GLU A 344 7.62 -4.00 0.94
C GLU A 344 9.06 -3.52 0.75
N GLN A 345 9.47 -3.32 -0.51
CA GLN A 345 10.79 -2.79 -0.82
C GLN A 345 11.01 -1.47 -0.11
N GLY A 346 12.13 -1.39 0.62
CA GLY A 346 12.54 -0.24 1.38
C GLY A 346 11.65 0.19 2.57
N SER A 347 10.61 -0.59 2.90
CA SER A 347 9.71 -0.26 4.00
C SER A 347 9.95 -1.13 5.22
N TYR A 348 9.72 -0.55 6.41
CA TYR A 348 9.58 -1.26 7.68
C TYR A 348 8.14 -1.18 8.21
N GLN A 349 7.18 -0.69 7.42
CA GLN A 349 5.78 -0.64 7.83
C GLN A 349 5.21 -2.06 7.93
N LEU A 350 4.65 -2.40 9.09
CA LEU A 350 3.94 -3.66 9.27
C LEU A 350 2.68 -3.67 8.40
N ARG A 351 2.64 -4.61 7.46
CA ARG A 351 1.45 -4.86 6.64
C ARG A 351 0.29 -5.37 7.53
N PRO A 352 -0.98 -5.08 7.21
CA PRO A 352 -2.11 -5.52 8.02
C PRO A 352 -2.21 -7.04 8.24
N ASP A 353 -1.85 -7.85 7.24
CA ASP A 353 -1.76 -9.32 7.33
C ASP A 353 -0.69 -9.76 8.35
N SER A 354 0.47 -9.11 8.34
CA SER A 354 1.49 -9.29 9.37
C SER A 354 0.98 -8.96 10.77
N GLN A 355 0.08 -7.98 10.90
CA GLN A 355 -0.50 -7.61 12.20
C GLN A 355 -1.44 -8.70 12.75
N ASP A 356 -2.20 -9.39 11.89
CA ASP A 356 -3.06 -10.52 12.31
C ASP A 356 -2.24 -11.70 12.81
N VAL A 357 -1.17 -12.04 12.09
CA VAL A 357 -0.21 -13.06 12.52
C VAL A 357 0.41 -12.68 13.86
N LEU A 358 0.85 -11.43 14.02
CA LEU A 358 1.43 -10.95 15.27
C LEU A 358 0.40 -10.91 16.42
N ARG A 359 -0.89 -10.72 16.16
CA ARG A 359 -1.95 -10.86 17.17
C ARG A 359 -2.04 -12.27 17.72
N GLN A 360 -1.96 -13.28 16.85
CA GLN A 360 -1.96 -14.70 17.27
C GLN A 360 -0.70 -15.04 18.07
N ILE A 361 0.46 -14.58 17.62
CA ILE A 361 1.74 -14.76 18.33
C ILE A 361 1.71 -14.07 19.69
N ALA A 362 1.15 -12.87 19.79
CA ALA A 362 1.00 -12.17 21.06
C ALA A 362 0.11 -12.92 22.05
N GLN A 363 -0.99 -13.54 21.58
CA GLN A 363 -1.84 -14.39 22.42
C GLN A 363 -1.06 -15.60 22.95
N TYR A 364 -0.30 -16.27 22.08
CA TYR A 364 0.52 -17.42 22.46
C TYR A 364 1.62 -17.07 23.49
N MET A 365 2.36 -15.97 23.26
CA MET A 365 3.41 -15.52 24.17
C MET A 365 2.86 -15.16 25.55
N LYS A 366 1.64 -14.62 25.62
CA LYS A 366 0.98 -14.30 26.91
C LYS A 366 0.55 -15.55 27.68
N SER A 367 0.17 -16.63 27.00
CA SER A 367 -0.17 -17.90 27.66
C SER A 367 1.05 -18.76 28.00
N HIS A 368 2.23 -18.46 27.46
CA HIS A 368 3.46 -19.23 27.68
C HIS A 368 4.66 -18.33 28.06
N PRO A 369 4.68 -17.76 29.29
CA PRO A 369 5.73 -16.83 29.72
C PRO A 369 7.13 -17.46 29.84
N ALA A 370 7.23 -18.79 29.76
CA ALA A 370 8.50 -19.53 29.76
C ALA A 370 9.27 -19.41 28.42
N TYR A 371 8.69 -18.79 27.39
CA TYR A 371 9.35 -18.57 26.10
C TYR A 371 9.75 -17.11 25.92
N THR A 372 10.90 -16.92 25.28
CA THR A 372 11.34 -15.66 24.70
C THR A 372 11.24 -15.74 23.18
N LEU A 373 11.08 -14.59 22.53
CA LEU A 373 10.95 -14.47 21.09
C LEU A 373 12.15 -13.72 20.52
N GLN A 374 12.89 -14.36 19.62
CA GLN A 374 13.92 -13.73 18.81
C GLN A 374 13.32 -13.22 17.51
N ILE A 375 13.46 -11.91 17.29
CA ILE A 375 12.93 -11.19 16.14
C ILE A 375 14.12 -10.71 15.32
N THR A 376 14.35 -11.32 14.17
CA THR A 376 15.48 -10.98 13.30
C THR A 376 14.97 -10.42 11.98
N GLY A 377 15.32 -9.19 11.65
CA GLY A 377 14.98 -8.59 10.37
C GLY A 377 16.02 -8.87 9.30
N HIS A 378 15.55 -8.89 8.05
CA HIS A 378 16.30 -9.19 6.83
C HIS A 378 15.89 -8.23 5.71
N THR A 379 16.75 -8.07 4.71
CA THR A 379 16.46 -7.34 3.47
C THR A 379 16.85 -8.17 2.25
N ASP A 380 16.43 -7.71 1.07
CA ASP A 380 17.09 -8.12 -0.18
C ASP A 380 18.48 -7.46 -0.29
N ASN A 381 19.23 -7.81 -1.34
CA ASN A 381 20.56 -7.26 -1.58
C ASN A 381 20.57 -5.96 -2.38
N VAL A 382 19.41 -5.38 -2.70
CA VAL A 382 19.33 -4.18 -3.55
C VAL A 382 19.63 -2.96 -2.70
N GLY A 383 20.48 -2.09 -3.25
CA GLY A 383 20.92 -0.87 -2.56
C GLY A 383 22.06 -1.10 -1.57
N ASN A 384 22.30 -0.09 -0.73
CA ASN A 384 23.46 -0.05 0.14
C ASN A 384 23.39 -1.09 1.30
N PRO A 385 24.41 -1.94 1.51
CA PRO A 385 24.41 -2.96 2.57
C PRO A 385 24.23 -2.43 4.00
N GLN A 386 24.75 -1.26 4.32
CA GLN A 386 24.60 -0.59 5.63
C GLN A 386 23.18 -0.07 5.81
N ILE A 387 22.57 0.48 4.75
CA ILE A 387 21.15 0.85 4.77
C ILE A 387 20.26 -0.39 4.94
N ASN A 388 20.60 -1.48 4.27
CA ASN A 388 19.92 -2.76 4.41
C ASN A 388 20.04 -3.33 5.83
N GLN A 389 21.23 -3.23 6.42
CA GLN A 389 21.44 -3.55 7.83
C GLN A 389 20.49 -2.75 8.73
N THR A 390 20.45 -1.45 8.54
CA THR A 390 19.58 -0.55 9.30
C THR A 390 18.09 -0.85 9.11
N LEU A 391 17.64 -1.03 7.86
CA LEU A 391 16.26 -1.35 7.53
C LEU A 391 15.83 -2.67 8.18
N SER A 392 16.74 -3.64 8.21
CA SER A 392 16.50 -4.91 8.88
C SER A 392 16.29 -4.74 10.40
N ILE A 393 17.07 -3.87 11.06
CA ILE A 393 16.89 -3.55 12.48
C ILE A 393 15.52 -2.90 12.72
N TYR A 394 15.10 -1.97 11.85
CA TYR A 394 13.79 -1.34 11.99
C TYR A 394 12.63 -2.30 11.85
N ARG A 395 12.70 -3.22 10.89
CA ARG A 395 11.69 -4.26 10.73
C ARG A 395 11.56 -5.12 11.98
N ALA A 396 12.66 -5.47 12.63
CA ALA A 396 12.62 -6.16 13.91
C ALA A 396 12.02 -5.28 15.03
N LEU A 397 12.40 -4.01 15.10
CA LEU A 397 11.96 -3.08 16.14
C LEU A 397 10.45 -2.80 16.07
N VAL A 398 9.90 -2.49 14.90
CA VAL A 398 8.45 -2.27 14.74
C VAL A 398 7.64 -3.53 15.00
N THR A 399 8.15 -4.70 14.60
CA THR A 399 7.53 -6.00 14.93
C THR A 399 7.46 -6.21 16.44
N ALA A 400 8.56 -5.99 17.15
CA ALA A 400 8.62 -6.10 18.60
C ALA A 400 7.69 -5.10 19.31
N ARG A 401 7.70 -3.84 18.85
CA ARG A 401 6.84 -2.79 19.42
C ARG A 401 5.36 -3.10 19.25
N PHE A 402 4.98 -3.67 18.10
CA PHE A 402 3.62 -4.11 17.88
C PHE A 402 3.20 -5.22 18.86
N LEU A 403 4.06 -6.22 19.08
CA LEU A 403 3.83 -7.28 20.08
C LEU A 403 3.74 -6.71 21.51
N ALA A 404 4.61 -5.76 21.87
CA ALA A 404 4.57 -5.08 23.16
C ALA A 404 3.26 -4.33 23.38
N ASN A 405 2.77 -3.61 22.38
CA ASN A 405 1.47 -2.92 22.42
C ASN A 405 0.27 -3.88 22.60
N LEU A 406 0.43 -5.16 22.24
CA LEU A 406 -0.57 -6.23 22.46
C LEU A 406 -0.44 -6.92 23.83
N GLY A 407 0.48 -6.44 24.67
CA GLY A 407 0.69 -6.89 26.04
C GLY A 407 1.76 -7.97 26.23
N VAL A 408 2.64 -8.20 25.25
CA VAL A 408 3.82 -9.06 25.44
C VAL A 408 4.89 -8.27 26.19
N ALA A 409 5.42 -8.81 27.28
CA ALA A 409 6.43 -8.12 28.09
C ALA A 409 7.73 -7.92 27.30
N GLU A 410 8.32 -6.71 27.35
CA GLU A 410 9.48 -6.36 26.54
C GLU A 410 10.71 -7.22 26.82
N ASN A 411 10.88 -7.69 28.06
CA ASN A 411 11.96 -8.60 28.45
C ASN A 411 11.89 -9.98 27.78
N LEU A 412 10.74 -10.35 27.21
CA LEU A 412 10.57 -11.58 26.43
C LEU A 412 10.91 -11.39 24.95
N LEU A 413 11.25 -10.19 24.49
CA LEU A 413 11.46 -9.86 23.08
C LEU A 413 12.92 -9.45 22.81
N THR A 414 13.64 -10.27 22.04
CA THR A 414 14.98 -9.93 21.54
C THR A 414 14.91 -9.50 20.08
N LYS A 415 15.66 -8.46 19.72
CA LYS A 415 15.61 -7.80 18.41
C LYS A 415 17.00 -7.83 17.79
N ASP A 416 17.09 -8.26 16.54
CA ASP A 416 18.32 -8.23 15.76
C ASP A 416 18.00 -7.87 14.29
N GLY A 417 19.00 -7.35 13.58
CA GLY A 417 18.89 -7.08 12.15
C GLY A 417 20.17 -7.53 11.48
N ILE A 418 20.06 -8.24 10.36
CA ILE A 418 21.24 -8.81 9.68
C ILE A 418 21.38 -8.36 8.23
N GLY A 419 20.56 -7.39 7.80
CA GLY A 419 20.55 -6.86 6.44
C GLY A 419 20.31 -7.96 5.41
N SER A 420 21.10 -7.95 4.35
CA SER A 420 21.03 -8.91 3.26
C SER A 420 21.89 -10.17 3.45
N ARG A 421 22.52 -10.33 4.64
CA ARG A 421 23.58 -11.34 4.85
C ARG A 421 23.08 -12.78 4.97
N GLN A 422 21.79 -13.01 5.19
CA GLN A 422 21.18 -14.35 5.21
C GLN A 422 19.92 -14.41 4.33
N PRO A 423 20.09 -14.42 3.00
CA PRO A 423 18.97 -14.59 2.08
C PRO A 423 18.40 -16.01 2.17
N ILE A 424 17.08 -16.14 2.06
CA ILE A 424 16.39 -17.45 1.96
C ILE A 424 16.10 -17.84 0.51
N ALA A 425 16.18 -16.88 -0.40
CA ALA A 425 16.09 -17.08 -1.84
C ALA A 425 17.20 -16.27 -2.54
N PRO A 426 17.61 -16.63 -3.77
CA PRO A 426 18.54 -15.82 -4.55
C PRO A 426 18.02 -14.38 -4.73
N ASN A 427 18.86 -13.37 -4.96
CA ASN A 427 18.37 -12.00 -5.18
C ASN A 427 18.29 -11.62 -6.68
N ASP A 428 18.18 -12.61 -7.54
CA ASP A 428 18.19 -12.48 -9.01
C ASP A 428 16.87 -11.93 -9.59
N THR A 429 15.73 -12.28 -8.98
CA THR A 429 14.38 -11.87 -9.42
C THR A 429 13.67 -11.06 -8.34
N GLU A 430 12.67 -10.26 -8.73
CA GLU A 430 11.90 -9.47 -7.75
C GLU A 430 11.10 -10.36 -6.79
N ASP A 431 10.54 -11.45 -7.29
CA ASP A 431 9.81 -12.43 -6.48
C ASP A 431 10.73 -13.03 -5.40
N ASN A 432 11.97 -13.38 -5.76
CA ASN A 432 12.93 -13.90 -4.78
C ASN A 432 13.42 -12.81 -3.80
N ARG A 433 13.58 -11.56 -4.26
CA ARG A 433 13.90 -10.43 -3.38
C ARG A 433 12.78 -10.15 -2.37
N ALA A 434 11.52 -10.28 -2.77
CA ALA A 434 10.39 -10.14 -1.88
C ALA A 434 10.43 -11.13 -0.71
N LEU A 435 10.87 -12.37 -0.95
CA LEU A 435 11.08 -13.37 0.11
C LEU A 435 12.19 -12.96 1.09
N ASN A 436 13.22 -12.27 0.60
CA ASN A 436 14.32 -11.83 1.45
C ASN A 436 13.97 -10.61 2.32
N ARG A 437 12.97 -9.82 1.92
CA ARG A 437 12.46 -8.67 2.71
C ARG A 437 11.51 -9.13 3.82
N ARG A 438 12.06 -9.63 4.91
CA ARG A 438 11.29 -10.30 5.97
C ARG A 438 11.80 -10.02 7.38
N VAL A 439 11.02 -10.44 8.37
CA VAL A 439 11.42 -10.70 9.75
C VAL A 439 11.14 -12.16 10.05
N SER A 440 12.15 -12.86 10.55
CA SER A 440 12.02 -14.21 11.08
C SER A 440 11.78 -14.17 12.59
N LEU A 441 10.86 -15.00 13.05
CA LEU A 441 10.48 -15.13 14.44
C LEU A 441 10.88 -16.51 14.94
N LYS A 442 11.63 -16.59 16.04
CA LYS A 442 12.08 -17.86 16.63
C LYS A 442 11.81 -17.88 18.13
N LEU A 443 11.05 -18.88 18.58
CA LEU A 443 10.85 -19.12 20.01
C LEU A 443 12.10 -19.73 20.61
N ARG A 444 12.44 -19.32 21.82
CA ARG A 444 13.50 -19.90 22.65
C ARG A 444 12.94 -20.12 24.04
N THR A 445 13.23 -21.26 24.65
CA THR A 445 12.95 -21.45 26.08
C THR A 445 13.80 -20.46 26.87
N ALA A 446 13.17 -19.73 27.81
CA ALA A 446 13.90 -18.93 28.79
C ALA A 446 14.82 -19.88 29.56
N GLN A 447 16.13 -19.60 29.56
CA GLN A 447 17.09 -20.33 30.40
C GLN A 447 17.00 -19.85 31.84
#